data_AF-A0A2D8Z113-F1
#
_entry.id   AF-A0A2D8Z113-F1
#
_cell.length_a   1.000
_cell.length_b   1.000
_cell.length_c   1.000
_cell.angle_alpha   90.00
_cell.angle_beta   90.00
_cell.angle_gamma   90.00
#
_symmetry.space_group_name_H-M   'P 1'
#
loop_
_entity.id
_entity.type
_entity.pdbx_description
1 polymer ?
#
loop_
_entity_poly.entity_id
_entity_poly.type
_entity_poly.pdbx_seq_one_letter_code
_entity_poly.pdbx_strand_id
1 'polypeptide(L)'
;SEHWIARCRFLMRSSSDYVESLRSPRIRFSTGLPAIIGVETLNLIQKATWKKIEDRIKVDRKRVKLILFQTAMSSLTNRGISKRILKSLKV
;
A
#
# COMPACT_ATOMS: atom_id res chain seq x y z
N SER A 1 -3.16 15.63 -13.52
CA SER A 1 -2.61 14.65 -12.55
C SER A 1 -3.71 13.86 -11.85
N GLU A 2 -4.87 14.46 -11.56
CA GLU A 2 -5.97 13.84 -10.80
C GLU A 2 -6.50 12.52 -11.39
N HIS A 3 -6.61 12.42 -12.72
CA HIS A 3 -7.01 11.18 -13.39
C HIS A 3 -6.13 9.98 -13.01
N TRP A 4 -4.80 10.15 -13.05
CA TRP A 4 -3.85 9.09 -12.72
C TRP A 4 -3.87 8.73 -11.24
N ILE A 5 -4.04 9.73 -10.37
CA ILE A 5 -4.21 9.52 -8.94
C ILE A 5 -5.48 8.69 -8.67
N ALA A 6 -6.61 9.07 -9.28
CA ALA A 6 -7.88 8.35 -9.12
C ALA A 6 -7.77 6.90 -9.64
N ARG A 7 -7.16 6.71 -10.81
CA ARG A 7 -6.90 5.38 -11.38
C ARG A 7 -6.01 4.54 -10.46
N CYS A 8 -4.93 5.10 -9.93
CA CYS A 8 -4.07 4.41 -8.97
C CYS A 8 -4.83 4.04 -7.69
N ARG A 9 -5.65 4.94 -7.11
CA ARG A 9 -6.47 4.61 -5.94
C ARG A 9 -7.42 3.45 -6.22
N PHE A 10 -8.08 3.44 -7.39
CA PHE A 10 -8.97 2.37 -7.79
C PHE A 10 -8.24 1.02 -7.89
N LEU A 11 -7.08 0.98 -8.55
CA LEU A 11 -6.27 -0.23 -8.68
C LEU A 11 -5.71 -0.70 -7.33
N MET A 12 -5.29 0.22 -6.46
CA MET A 12 -4.87 -0.11 -5.10
C MET A 12 -6.01 -0.69 -4.28
N ARG A 13 -7.25 -0.21 -4.47
CA ARG A 13 -8.42 -0.82 -3.84
C ARG A 13 -8.62 -2.26 -4.34
N SER A 14 -8.55 -2.50 -5.65
CA SER A 14 -8.65 -3.85 -6.22
C SER A 14 -7.56 -4.79 -5.70
N SER A 15 -6.36 -4.28 -5.39
CA SER A 15 -5.30 -5.09 -4.76
C SER A 15 -5.70 -5.66 -3.39
N SER A 16 -6.60 -5.00 -2.66
CA SER A 16 -7.11 -5.52 -1.37
C SER A 16 -7.93 -6.79 -1.56
N ASP A 17 -8.82 -6.81 -2.56
CA ASP A 17 -9.64 -7.97 -2.92
C ASP A 17 -8.75 -9.13 -3.40
N TYR A 18 -7.73 -8.81 -4.21
CA TYR A 18 -6.76 -9.80 -4.68
C TYR A 18 -6.02 -10.46 -3.52
N VAL A 19 -5.47 -9.67 -2.59
CA VAL A 19 -4.73 -10.21 -1.43
C VAL A 19 -5.63 -11.03 -0.51
N GLU A 20 -6.89 -10.64 -0.32
CA GLU A 20 -7.86 -11.37 0.51
C GLU A 20 -8.19 -12.75 -0.06
N SER A 21 -8.20 -12.89 -1.40
CA SER A 21 -8.48 -14.16 -2.09
C SER A 21 -7.37 -15.21 -1.92
N LEU A 22 -6.15 -14.80 -1.56
CA LEU A 22 -4.99 -15.68 -1.45
C LEU A 22 -5.06 -16.55 -0.18
N ARG A 23 -4.87 -17.86 -0.35
CA ARG A 23 -4.93 -18.83 0.76
C ARG A 23 -3.68 -18.86 1.62
N SER A 24 -2.49 -18.79 0.99
CA SER A 24 -1.21 -18.91 1.69
C SER A 24 -0.79 -17.60 2.36
N PRO A 25 -0.46 -17.61 3.67
CA PRO A 25 0.09 -16.44 4.36
C PRO A 25 1.35 -15.89 3.70
N ARG A 26 2.24 -16.76 3.21
CA ARG A 26 3.48 -16.36 2.54
C ARG A 26 3.21 -15.59 1.24
N ILE A 27 2.26 -16.06 0.44
CA ILE A 27 1.87 -15.39 -0.81
C ILE A 27 1.14 -14.08 -0.50
N ARG A 28 0.24 -14.08 0.51
CA ARG A 28 -0.39 -12.85 1.02
C ARG A 28 0.63 -11.80 1.40
N PHE A 29 1.68 -12.19 2.14
CA PHE A 29 2.75 -11.29 2.52
C PHE A 29 3.51 -10.74 1.31
N SER A 30 4.01 -11.60 0.42
CA SER A 30 4.82 -11.18 -0.74
C SER A 30 4.05 -10.28 -1.71
N THR A 31 2.75 -10.51 -1.87
CA THR A 31 1.87 -9.71 -2.72
C THR A 31 1.37 -8.45 -2.02
N GLY A 32 1.02 -8.55 -0.75
CA GLY A 32 0.41 -7.47 0.02
C GLY A 32 1.38 -6.38 0.44
N LEU A 33 2.64 -6.73 0.67
CA LEU A 33 3.69 -5.79 1.03
C LEU A 33 3.88 -4.67 -0.01
N PRO A 34 4.13 -4.97 -1.32
CA PRO A 34 4.26 -3.93 -2.32
C PRO A 34 2.98 -3.10 -2.50
N ALA A 35 1.79 -3.70 -2.32
CA ALA A 35 0.52 -2.96 -2.36
C ALA A 35 0.43 -1.89 -1.25
N ILE A 36 0.79 -2.23 -0.01
CA ILE A 36 0.80 -1.26 1.10
C ILE A 36 1.81 -0.14 0.83
N ILE A 37 3.02 -0.49 0.36
CA ILE A 37 4.05 0.51 0.02
C ILE A 37 3.56 1.42 -1.12
N GLY A 38 2.86 0.86 -2.11
CA GLY A 38 2.24 1.61 -3.20
C GLY A 38 1.21 2.63 -2.71
N VAL A 39 0.34 2.25 -1.76
CA VAL A 39 -0.64 3.18 -1.16
C VAL A 39 0.06 4.31 -0.40
N GLU A 40 1.06 4.00 0.43
CA GLU A 40 1.84 5.00 1.17
C GLU A 40 2.55 5.96 0.21
N THR A 41 3.10 5.44 -0.89
CA THR A 41 3.75 6.25 -1.93
C THR A 41 2.74 7.16 -2.64
N LEU A 42 1.56 6.64 -2.97
CA LEU A 42 0.49 7.44 -3.58
C LEU A 42 0.02 8.58 -2.66
N ASN A 43 -0.10 8.31 -1.36
CA ASN A 43 -0.46 9.32 -0.36
C ASN A 43 0.62 10.41 -0.23
N LEU A 44 1.90 10.05 -0.36
CA LEU A 44 3.00 11.00 -0.39
C LEU A 44 2.94 11.88 -1.65
N ILE A 45 2.73 11.28 -2.83
CA ILE A 45 2.63 12.01 -4.10
C ILE A 45 1.48 13.03 -4.06
N GLN A 46 0.32 12.65 -3.52
CA GLN A 46 -0.86 13.54 -3.44
C GLN A 46 -0.64 14.77 -2.56
N LYS A 47 0.20 14.65 -1.54
CA LYS A 47 0.52 15.73 -0.59
C LYS A 47 1.76 16.54 -1.00
N ALA A 48 2.45 16.12 -2.06
CA ALA A 48 3.71 16.70 -2.48
C ALA A 48 3.50 17.86 -3.45
N THR A 49 4.41 18.85 -3.38
CA THR A 49 4.58 19.83 -4.45
C THR A 49 5.34 19.20 -5.61
N TRP A 50 5.23 19.82 -6.79
CA TRP A 50 5.94 19.35 -7.99
C TRP A 50 7.45 19.20 -7.77
N LYS A 51 8.10 20.22 -7.17
CA LYS A 51 9.52 20.19 -6.80
C LYS A 51 9.88 18.95 -5.95
N LYS A 52 9.03 18.61 -4.99
CA LYS A 52 9.27 17.46 -4.09
C LYS A 52 9.12 16.11 -4.81
N ILE A 53 8.34 16.07 -5.88
CA ILE A 53 8.22 14.89 -6.76
C ILE A 53 9.50 14.75 -7.59
N GLU A 54 10.01 15.85 -8.17
CA GLU A 54 11.29 15.88 -8.90
C GLU A 54 12.47 15.45 -8.00
N ASP A 55 12.46 15.86 -6.73
CA ASP A 55 13.44 15.46 -5.71
C ASP A 55 13.32 13.99 -5.23
N ARG A 56 12.53 13.16 -5.94
CA ARG A 56 12.32 11.73 -5.68
C ARG A 56 11.74 11.45 -4.30
N ILE A 57 10.47 11.81 -4.12
CA ILE A 57 9.72 11.46 -2.90
C ILE A 57 9.76 9.95 -2.60
N LYS A 58 10.04 9.59 -1.35
CA LYS A 58 10.16 8.20 -0.89
C LYS A 58 9.50 7.99 0.46
N VAL A 59 9.03 6.77 0.68
CA VAL A 59 8.66 6.28 2.01
C VAL A 59 9.94 6.09 2.82
N ASP A 60 9.97 6.66 4.03
CA ASP A 60 11.12 6.54 4.93
C ASP A 60 11.46 5.07 5.26
N ARG A 61 12.75 4.75 5.41
CA ARG A 61 13.21 3.38 5.68
C ARG A 61 12.68 2.81 6.99
N LYS A 62 12.55 3.62 8.06
CA LYS A 62 11.96 3.17 9.32
C LYS A 62 10.48 2.85 9.12
N ARG A 63 9.77 3.65 8.33
CA ARG A 63 8.39 3.38 7.95
C ARG A 63 8.26 2.08 7.13
N VAL A 64 9.16 1.83 6.18
CA VAL A 64 9.19 0.55 5.43
C VAL A 64 9.43 -0.64 6.36
N LYS A 65 10.36 -0.55 7.34
CA LYS A 65 10.58 -1.61 8.35
C LYS A 65 9.32 -1.88 9.18
N LEU A 66 8.61 -0.84 9.59
CA LEU A 66 7.35 -0.98 10.31
C LEU A 66 6.27 -1.65 9.43
N ILE A 67 6.17 -1.26 8.15
CA ILE A 67 5.26 -1.86 7.19
C ILE A 67 5.58 -3.35 7.01
N LEU A 68 6.86 -3.72 6.89
CA LEU A 68 7.29 -5.13 6.81
C LEU A 68 6.77 -5.94 8.00
N PHE A 69 7.06 -5.50 9.23
CA PHE A 69 6.61 -6.17 10.44
C PHE A 69 5.08 -6.28 10.51
N GLN A 70 4.38 -5.18 10.27
CA GLN A 70 2.92 -5.15 10.34
C GLN A 70 2.25 -6.01 9.25
N THR A 71 2.84 -6.06 8.06
CA THR A 71 2.34 -6.89 6.95
C THR A 71 2.57 -8.36 7.24
N ALA A 72 3.71 -8.74 7.84
CA ALA A 72 3.98 -10.10 8.28
C ALA A 72 2.90 -10.57 9.27
N MET A 73 2.62 -9.78 10.32
CA MET A 73 1.55 -10.08 11.29
C MET A 73 0.17 -10.16 10.62
N SER A 74 -0.12 -9.25 9.70
CA SER A 74 -1.43 -9.17 9.04
C SER A 74 -1.66 -10.29 8.02
N SER A 75 -0.60 -10.90 7.50
CA SER A 75 -0.67 -12.00 6.53
C SER A 75 -1.22 -13.30 7.12
N LEU A 76 -1.21 -13.44 8.46
CA LEU A 76 -1.71 -14.61 9.18
C LEU A 76 -3.22 -14.79 8.99
N THR A 77 -3.94 -13.69 8.77
CA THR A 77 -5.39 -13.71 8.47
C THR A 77 -5.61 -13.37 7.01
N ASN A 78 -6.66 -13.92 6.39
CA ASN A 78 -7.03 -13.61 5.01
C ASN A 78 -7.40 -12.11 4.83
N ARG A 79 -8.02 -11.49 5.84
CA ARG A 79 -8.49 -10.09 5.79
C ARG A 79 -7.50 -9.06 6.32
N GLY A 80 -6.44 -9.48 7.01
CA GLY A 80 -5.58 -8.55 7.76
C GLY A 80 -4.90 -7.51 6.87
N ILE A 81 -4.30 -7.95 5.76
CA ILE A 81 -3.65 -7.04 4.81
C ILE A 81 -4.69 -6.19 4.05
N SER A 82 -5.79 -6.81 3.59
CA SER A 82 -6.89 -6.11 2.91
C SER A 82 -7.42 -4.94 3.75
N LYS A 83 -7.72 -5.17 5.03
CA LYS A 83 -8.14 -4.13 5.98
C LYS A 83 -7.13 -2.98 6.09
N ARG A 84 -5.84 -3.28 6.04
CA ARG A 84 -4.79 -2.26 6.11
C ARG A 84 -4.71 -1.42 4.84
N ILE A 85 -4.77 -2.05 3.67
CA ILE A 85 -4.80 -1.36 2.38
C ILE A 85 -5.99 -0.40 2.34
N LEU A 86 -7.19 -0.89 2.68
CA LEU A 86 -8.40 -0.09 2.70
C LEU A 86 -8.35 1.04 3.73
N LYS A 87 -7.77 0.79 4.92
CA LYS A 87 -7.56 1.84 5.93
C LYS A 87 -6.64 2.92 5.41
N SER A 88 -5.51 2.57 4.80
CA SER A 88 -4.55 3.53 4.26
C SER A 88 -5.04 4.31 3.03
N LEU A 89 -6.05 3.81 2.32
CA LEU A 89 -6.71 4.50 1.19
C LEU A 89 -7.81 5.48 1.61
N LYS A 90 -8.42 5.27 2.79
CA LYS A 90 -9.48 6.13 3.36
C LYS A 90 -8.93 7.32 4.17
N VAL A 91 -7.64 7.29 4.49
CA VAL A 91 -6.88 8.41 5.07
C VAL A 91 -6.41 9.33 3.95
#